data_AF-A0A3M4YUW1-F1
#
_entry.id   AF-A0A3M4YUW1-F1
#
_cell.length_a   1.000
_cell.length_b   1.000
_cell.length_c   1.000
_cell.angle_alpha   90.00
_cell.angle_beta   90.00
_cell.angle_gamma   90.00
#
_symmetry.space_group_name_H-M   'P 1'
#
loop_
_entity.id
_entity.type
_entity.pdbx_description
1 polymer ?
#
loop_
_entity_poly.entity_id
_entity_poly.type
_entity_poly.pdbx_seq_one_letter_code
_entity_poly.pdbx_strand_id
1 'polypeptide(L)'
;MPSAGKFQHRTLPLSRFQHPGLWRLPRLAVIPEQDLIMLKNQLKDTSLLVDRAYVDGQWISADDGATLTINNPATGEALAQVPALQGVETLRAIEAADRA
;
A
#
# COMPACT_ATOMS: atom_id res chain seq x y z
N MET A 1 -12.83 57.20 13.75
CA MET A 1 -13.03 56.83 12.33
C MET A 1 -11.82 57.31 11.53
N PRO A 2 -11.28 56.55 10.56
CA PRO A 2 -10.47 55.34 10.79
C PRO A 2 -9.09 55.35 10.08
N SER A 3 -8.23 54.43 10.51
CA SER A 3 -7.34 53.56 9.70
C SER A 3 -6.24 54.16 8.79
N ALA A 4 -4.98 53.80 9.09
CA ALA A 4 -4.21 52.87 8.26
C ALA A 4 -2.93 52.44 9.01
N GLY A 5 -2.92 51.20 9.51
CA GLY A 5 -1.79 50.60 10.19
C GLY A 5 -0.63 50.31 9.24
N LYS A 6 0.58 50.69 9.64
CA LYS A 6 1.82 50.34 8.92
C LYS A 6 2.20 48.91 9.28
N PHE A 7 1.98 47.97 8.35
CA PHE A 7 2.44 46.59 8.45
C PHE A 7 3.97 46.55 8.32
N GLN A 8 4.64 46.35 9.45
CA GLN A 8 6.05 46.01 9.50
C GLN A 8 6.20 44.57 8.97
N HIS A 9 6.74 44.42 7.75
CA HIS A 9 7.13 43.12 7.21
C HIS A 9 8.34 42.58 7.98
N ARG A 10 8.09 41.92 9.11
CA ARG A 10 9.07 41.05 9.76
C ARG A 10 9.09 39.73 9.00
N THR A 11 10.14 39.55 8.22
CA THR A 11 10.54 38.28 7.62
C THR A 11 10.62 37.22 8.71
N LEU A 12 9.72 36.22 8.67
CA LEU A 12 9.79 35.04 9.52
C LEU A 12 10.65 33.99 8.79
N PRO A 13 11.60 33.31 9.46
CA PRO A 13 12.38 32.26 8.84
C PRO A 13 11.47 31.11 8.38
N LEU A 14 11.75 30.56 7.20
CA LEU A 14 11.06 29.42 6.55
C LEU A 14 11.16 28.07 7.31
N SER A 15 11.41 28.09 8.61
CA SER A 15 11.58 26.90 9.46
C SER A 15 10.38 26.73 10.39
N ARG A 16 9.18 26.49 9.84
CA ARG A 16 8.01 26.09 10.67
C ARG A 16 6.91 25.30 9.96
N PHE A 17 7.10 24.86 8.72
CA PHE A 17 6.15 23.91 8.11
C PHE A 17 6.60 22.48 8.37
N GLN A 18 6.38 22.02 9.61
CA GLN A 18 6.47 20.62 9.98
C GLN A 18 5.12 19.95 9.66
N HIS A 19 5.12 19.19 8.57
CA HIS A 19 4.16 18.16 8.13
C HIS A 19 2.82 18.57 7.50
N PRO A 20 2.83 18.76 6.16
CA PRO A 20 1.73 18.32 5.29
C PRO A 20 2.31 17.36 4.23
N GLY A 21 2.37 16.05 4.51
CA GLY A 21 3.05 15.16 3.56
C GLY A 21 3.03 13.65 3.81
N LEU A 22 2.13 13.11 4.64
CA LEU A 22 2.05 11.66 4.89
C LEU A 22 1.35 10.88 3.76
N TRP A 23 1.69 11.17 2.49
CA TRP A 23 1.36 10.30 1.36
C TRP A 23 2.58 9.94 0.49
N ARG A 24 3.79 10.33 0.90
CA ARG A 24 5.04 9.78 0.35
C ARG A 24 5.71 8.84 1.35
N LEU A 25 5.14 7.65 1.50
CA LEU A 25 5.98 6.49 1.80
C LEU A 25 6.69 6.10 0.49
N PRO A 26 7.96 5.65 0.54
CA PRO A 26 8.62 5.15 -0.65
C PRO A 26 7.80 3.98 -1.20
N ARG A 27 7.54 4.00 -2.50
CA ARG A 27 6.70 3.05 -3.27
C ARG A 27 7.16 1.58 -3.17
N LEU A 28 8.20 1.28 -2.39
CA LEU A 28 8.95 0.03 -2.42
C LEU A 28 9.41 -0.41 -1.02
N ALA A 29 8.58 -0.25 0.02
CA ALA A 29 8.86 -0.96 1.27
C ALA A 29 8.65 -2.47 1.02
N VAL A 30 9.75 -3.16 0.70
CA VAL A 30 9.83 -4.62 0.81
C VAL A 30 9.60 -4.95 2.28
N ILE A 31 8.53 -5.68 2.55
CA ILE A 31 8.22 -6.07 3.93
C ILE A 31 9.27 -7.09 4.35
N PRO A 32 9.97 -6.90 5.48
CA PRO A 32 10.87 -7.91 5.99
C PRO A 32 10.10 -9.22 6.22
N GLU A 33 10.63 -10.36 5.78
CA GLU A 33 9.97 -11.66 5.90
C GLU A 33 9.58 -12.01 7.36
N GLN A 34 10.30 -11.42 8.32
CA GLN A 34 10.05 -11.54 9.75
C GLN A 34 8.68 -10.99 10.19
N ASP A 35 8.21 -9.89 9.59
CA ASP A 35 6.94 -9.25 9.96
C ASP A 35 5.74 -10.08 9.46
N LEU A 36 5.88 -10.71 8.29
CA LEU A 36 4.89 -11.63 7.72
C LEU A 36 4.77 -12.90 8.57
N ILE A 37 5.89 -13.43 9.07
CA ILE A 37 5.91 -14.59 9.97
C ILE A 37 5.18 -14.25 11.28
N MET A 38 5.38 -13.04 11.81
CA MET A 38 4.71 -12.58 13.02
C MET A 38 3.20 -12.44 12.82
N LEU A 39 2.76 -11.87 11.69
CA LEU A 39 1.34 -11.75 11.38
C LEU A 39 0.67 -13.12 11.18
N LYS A 40 1.32 -14.05 10.45
CA LYS A 40 0.82 -15.42 10.27
C LYS A 40 0.59 -16.12 11.60
N ASN A 41 1.53 -16.01 12.53
CA ASN A 41 1.47 -16.70 13.83
C ASN A 41 0.39 -16.15 14.78
N GLN A 42 -0.18 -14.98 14.48
CA GLN A 42 -1.31 -14.43 15.26
C GLN A 42 -2.67 -15.00 14.83
N LEU A 43 -2.74 -15.68 13.69
CA LEU A 43 -3.97 -16.31 13.21
C LEU A 43 -4.14 -17.69 13.81
N LYS A 44 -5.40 -18.05 14.13
CA LYS A 44 -5.74 -19.44 14.53
C LYS A 44 -5.45 -20.44 13.41
N ASP A 45 -5.65 -20.01 12.18
CA ASP A 45 -5.30 -20.76 10.97
C ASP A 45 -4.40 -19.87 10.11
N THR A 46 -3.13 -20.24 10.04
CA THR A 46 -2.10 -19.46 9.33
C THR A 46 -2.22 -19.60 7.81
N SER A 47 -2.95 -20.60 7.31
CA SER A 47 -3.15 -20.82 5.87
C SER A 47 -4.06 -19.79 5.22
N LEU A 48 -4.87 -19.09 6.04
CA LEU A 48 -5.79 -18.05 5.55
C LEU A 48 -5.06 -16.77 5.10
N LEU A 49 -3.81 -16.56 5.53
CA LEU A 49 -3.01 -15.44 5.03
C LEU A 49 -2.25 -15.85 3.76
N VAL A 50 -2.83 -15.50 2.61
CA VAL A 50 -2.26 -15.77 1.29
C VAL A 50 -1.92 -14.45 0.59
N ASP A 51 -0.70 -14.37 0.07
CA ASP A 51 -0.07 -13.23 -0.60
C ASP A 51 -0.03 -13.43 -2.13
N ARG A 52 -0.99 -14.19 -2.66
CA ARG A 52 -1.13 -14.53 -4.08
C ARG A 52 -2.59 -14.34 -4.52
N ALA A 53 -2.81 -14.20 -5.82
CA ALA A 53 -4.15 -14.13 -6.38
C ALA A 53 -4.65 -15.54 -6.75
N TYR A 54 -5.94 -15.80 -6.59
CA TYR A 54 -6.54 -17.09 -6.95
C TYR A 54 -7.27 -16.99 -8.30
N VAL A 55 -6.75 -17.67 -9.32
CA VAL A 55 -7.26 -17.64 -10.70
C VAL A 55 -7.24 -19.07 -11.27
N ASP A 56 -8.34 -19.50 -11.87
CA ASP A 56 -8.47 -20.82 -12.52
C ASP A 56 -8.03 -22.00 -11.63
N GLY A 57 -8.43 -21.97 -10.36
CA GLY A 57 -8.08 -23.00 -9.39
C GLY A 57 -6.65 -22.91 -8.82
N GLN A 58 -5.87 -21.88 -9.19
CA GLN A 58 -4.44 -21.77 -8.87
C GLN A 58 -4.09 -20.46 -8.16
N TRP A 59 -3.09 -20.53 -7.29
CA TRP A 59 -2.48 -19.35 -6.66
C TRP A 59 -1.33 -18.80 -7.51
N ILE A 60 -1.51 -17.60 -8.06
CA ILE A 60 -0.58 -16.97 -9.00
C ILE A 60 0.01 -15.67 -8.47
N SER A 61 1.16 -15.29 -9.01
CA SER A 61 1.74 -13.94 -8.94
C SER A 61 1.45 -13.16 -10.23
N ALA A 62 1.73 -11.86 -10.26
CA ALA A 62 1.68 -11.09 -11.51
C ALA A 62 2.82 -11.51 -12.43
N ASP A 63 2.58 -11.59 -13.74
CA ASP A 63 3.57 -12.06 -14.71
C ASP A 63 4.79 -11.12 -14.76
N ASP A 64 4.56 -9.81 -14.57
CA ASP A 64 5.60 -8.78 -14.52
C ASP A 64 6.25 -8.64 -13.13
N GLY A 65 5.81 -9.45 -12.16
CA GLY A 65 6.27 -9.39 -10.77
C GLY A 65 5.75 -8.17 -9.99
N ALA A 66 4.82 -7.38 -10.54
CA ALA A 66 4.29 -6.22 -9.85
C ALA A 66 3.47 -6.61 -8.61
N THR A 67 3.60 -5.82 -7.55
CA THR A 67 2.93 -6.05 -6.27
C THR A 67 2.34 -4.77 -5.68
N LEU A 68 1.27 -4.92 -4.90
CA LEU A 68 0.66 -3.88 -4.08
C LEU A 68 0.98 -4.16 -2.60
N THR A 69 1.52 -3.16 -1.91
CA THR A 69 1.69 -3.23 -0.46
C THR A 69 0.37 -2.95 0.24
N ILE A 70 -0.06 -3.87 1.09
CA ILE A 70 -1.23 -3.73 1.96
C ILE A 70 -0.74 -3.20 3.31
N ASN A 71 -1.30 -2.07 3.74
CA ASN A 71 -0.91 -1.42 5.00
C ASN A 71 -2.04 -1.52 6.03
N ASN A 72 -1.66 -1.61 7.30
CA ASN A 72 -2.57 -1.45 8.43
C ASN A 72 -3.05 0.02 8.50
N PRO A 73 -4.35 0.31 8.38
CA PRO A 73 -4.84 1.69 8.40
C PRO A 73 -4.70 2.38 9.76
N ALA A 74 -4.51 1.63 10.85
CA ALA A 74 -4.36 2.19 12.20
C ALA A 74 -2.91 2.59 12.53
N THR A 75 -1.92 1.84 12.03
CA THR A 75 -0.49 2.06 12.34
C THR A 75 0.32 2.55 11.14
N GLY A 76 -0.15 2.30 9.92
CA GLY A 76 0.58 2.56 8.68
C GLY A 76 1.62 1.48 8.33
N GLU A 77 1.77 0.45 9.16
CA GLU A 77 2.72 -0.64 8.93
C GLU A 77 2.30 -1.53 7.75
N ALA A 78 3.27 -2.03 7.00
CA ALA A 78 3.01 -2.94 5.89
C ALA A 78 2.72 -4.35 6.41
N LEU A 79 1.59 -4.93 5.98
CA LEU A 79 1.09 -6.24 6.40
C LEU A 79 1.44 -7.35 5.41
N ALA A 80 1.30 -7.09 4.11
CA ALA A 80 1.57 -8.05 3.05
C ALA A 80 1.84 -7.36 1.71
N GLN A 81 2.45 -8.08 0.78
CA GLN A 81 2.50 -7.70 -0.64
C GLN A 81 1.64 -8.67 -1.43
N VAL A 82 0.68 -8.17 -2.19
CA VAL A 82 -0.19 -8.99 -3.04
C VAL A 82 0.09 -8.68 -4.51
N PRO A 83 -0.15 -9.61 -5.45
CA PRO A 83 0.09 -9.36 -6.86
C PRO A 83 -0.74 -8.19 -7.40
N ALA A 84 -0.10 -7.31 -8.15
CA ALA A 84 -0.77 -6.28 -8.93
C ALA A 84 -1.07 -6.86 -10.32
N LEU A 85 -2.08 -7.72 -10.43
CA LEU A 85 -2.45 -8.35 -11.71
C LEU A 85 -2.79 -7.29 -12.77
N GLN A 86 -2.37 -7.53 -14.01
CA GLN A 86 -2.60 -6.62 -15.13
C GLN A 86 -3.66 -7.18 -16.08
N GLY A 87 -3.82 -6.52 -17.23
CA GLY A 87 -4.85 -6.89 -18.21
C GLY A 87 -4.71 -8.32 -18.73
N VAL A 88 -3.49 -8.84 -18.89
CA VAL A 88 -3.25 -10.19 -19.44
C VAL A 88 -3.71 -11.28 -18.47
N GLU A 89 -3.38 -11.15 -17.18
CA GLU A 89 -3.87 -12.02 -16.11
C GLU A 89 -5.38 -11.93 -15.98
N THR A 90 -5.94 -10.72 -16.07
CA THR A 90 -7.39 -10.48 -15.98
C THR A 90 -8.13 -11.16 -17.12
N LEU A 91 -7.60 -11.10 -18.35
CA LEU A 91 -8.17 -11.81 -19.51
C LEU A 91 -8.16 -13.33 -19.29
N ARG A 92 -7.04 -13.89 -18.82
CA ARG A 92 -6.97 -15.33 -18.47
C ARG A 92 -8.02 -15.73 -17.43
N ALA A 93 -8.25 -14.88 -16.43
CA ALA A 93 -9.27 -15.11 -15.41
C ALA A 93 -10.69 -15.11 -16.00
N ILE A 94 -10.99 -14.17 -16.92
CA ILE A 94 -12.28 -14.11 -17.63
C ILE A 94 -12.48 -15.37 -18.47
N GLU A 95 -11.49 -15.76 -19.27
CA GLU A 95 -11.57 -16.95 -20.11
C GLU A 95 -11.72 -18.24 -19.28
N ALA A 96 -11.06 -18.33 -18.12
CA ALA A 96 -11.22 -19.46 -17.20
C ALA A 96 -12.64 -19.54 -16.63
N ALA A 97 -13.21 -18.39 -16.24
CA ALA A 97 -14.58 -18.32 -15.75
C ALA A 97 -15.61 -18.71 -16.82
N ASP A 98 -15.36 -18.38 -18.10
CA ASP A 98 -16.24 -18.75 -19.22
C ASP A 98 -16.25 -20.27 -19.50
N ARG A 99 -15.13 -20.96 -19.24
CA ARG A 99 -15.01 -22.41 -19.46
C ARG A 99 -15.61 -23.28 -18.35
N ALA A 100 -15.86 -22.72 -17.16
CA ALA A 100 -16.23 -23.45 -15.94
C ALA A 100 -17.74 -23.71 -15.84
#